data_AF-A0A2E7QW34-F1
#
_entry.id   AF-A0A2E7QW34-F1
#
_cell.length_a   1.000
_cell.length_b   1.000
_cell.length_c   1.000
_cell.angle_alpha   90.00
_cell.angle_beta   90.00
_cell.angle_gamma   90.00
#
_symmetry.space_group_name_H-M   'P 1'
#
loop_
_entity.id
_entity.type
_entity.pdbx_description
1 polymer ?
#
loop_
_entity_poly.entity_id
_entity_poly.type
_entity_poly.pdbx_seq_one_letter_code
_entity_poly.pdbx_strand_id
1 'polypeptide(L)'
;MILKTFLGAIIVIFLAAPALAQKNKMSIHHHSNDNPGHGKIIIKDPWARASITKNGVSYLTIMNHGKHPEKLIGVMAPVAKRIELHTHKNDDGIMRMRQIKDIPLPPHGSVSLKPGGHHIMMIGLNRKLKLGDKFPLTLLFEKRGNITVTVKVRHAGALGQAPNHDNGKHKMKH
;
A
#
# COMPACT_ATOMS: atom_id res chain seq x y z
N MET A 1 -70.28 -17.86 -47.58
CA MET A 1 -70.38 -16.43 -47.25
C MET A 1 -69.63 -16.19 -45.93
N ILE A 2 -68.54 -15.42 -45.99
CA ILE A 2 -67.91 -14.64 -44.90
C ILE A 2 -67.13 -15.39 -43.80
N LEU A 3 -65.82 -15.51 -44.04
CA LEU A 3 -64.67 -15.09 -43.22
C LEU A 3 -64.92 -14.66 -41.76
N LYS A 4 -64.09 -15.15 -40.82
CA LYS A 4 -63.46 -14.35 -39.74
C LYS A 4 -62.37 -15.13 -38.99
N THR A 5 -61.14 -14.64 -39.16
CA THR A 5 -59.92 -14.82 -38.36
C THR A 5 -60.08 -14.39 -36.89
N PHE A 6 -59.36 -15.02 -35.94
CA PHE A 6 -58.68 -14.43 -34.76
C PHE A 6 -57.81 -15.54 -34.11
N LEU A 7 -56.48 -15.49 -34.14
CA LEU A 7 -55.51 -14.73 -33.33
C LEU A 7 -55.32 -15.25 -31.88
N GLY A 8 -54.20 -15.96 -31.66
CA GLY A 8 -53.26 -15.80 -30.55
C GLY A 8 -53.73 -15.96 -29.10
N ALA A 9 -53.25 -17.01 -28.43
CA ALA A 9 -53.08 -17.02 -26.97
C ALA A 9 -51.67 -17.50 -26.62
N ILE A 10 -50.81 -16.56 -26.23
CA ILE A 10 -49.47 -16.78 -25.69
C ILE A 10 -49.64 -17.21 -24.23
N ILE A 11 -49.17 -18.41 -23.90
CA ILE A 11 -49.12 -18.92 -22.53
C ILE A 11 -47.84 -18.37 -21.90
N VAL A 12 -47.98 -17.36 -21.03
CA VAL A 12 -46.88 -16.90 -20.15
C VAL A 12 -46.95 -17.73 -18.87
N ILE A 13 -46.03 -18.70 -18.74
CA ILE A 13 -45.84 -19.47 -17.51
C ILE A 13 -45.04 -18.60 -16.53
N PHE A 14 -45.73 -18.06 -15.53
CA PHE A 14 -45.11 -17.37 -14.39
C PHE A 14 -44.65 -18.43 -13.38
N LEU A 15 -43.39 -18.88 -13.50
CA LEU A 15 -42.74 -19.72 -12.51
C LEU A 15 -42.35 -18.84 -11.31
N ALA A 16 -43.20 -18.82 -10.29
CA ALA A 16 -42.87 -18.28 -8.98
C ALA A 16 -41.91 -19.26 -8.27
N ALA A 17 -40.62 -18.91 -8.21
CA ALA A 17 -39.65 -19.64 -7.40
C ALA A 17 -39.80 -19.26 -5.91
N PRO A 18 -39.72 -20.21 -4.97
CA PRO A 18 -39.72 -19.91 -3.55
C PRO A 18 -38.39 -19.27 -3.16
N ALA A 19 -38.45 -18.08 -2.58
CA ALA A 19 -37.30 -17.40 -2.00
C ALA A 19 -36.83 -18.15 -0.75
N LEU A 20 -35.75 -18.93 -0.85
CA LEU A 20 -35.01 -19.36 0.32
C LEU A 20 -34.20 -18.17 0.85
N ALA A 21 -34.59 -17.71 2.04
CA ALA A 21 -33.88 -16.71 2.82
C ALA A 21 -32.50 -17.25 3.22
N GLN A 22 -31.46 -16.88 2.46
CA GLN A 22 -30.08 -17.17 2.83
C GLN A 22 -29.61 -16.15 3.87
N LYS A 23 -29.50 -16.61 5.11
CA LYS A 23 -28.99 -15.86 6.26
C LYS A 23 -27.55 -15.42 5.99
N ASN A 24 -27.34 -14.14 5.68
CA ASN A 24 -26.01 -13.55 5.46
C ASN A 24 -25.14 -13.69 6.72
N LYS A 25 -24.27 -14.70 6.75
CA LYS A 25 -23.05 -14.66 7.56
C LYS A 25 -22.06 -13.77 6.81
N MET A 26 -21.92 -12.55 7.30
CA MET A 26 -20.89 -11.59 6.89
C MET A 26 -19.52 -12.17 7.19
N SER A 27 -18.92 -12.85 6.21
CA SER A 27 -17.51 -13.21 6.22
C SER A 27 -16.78 -12.13 5.42
N ILE A 28 -15.92 -11.36 6.10
CA ILE A 28 -15.07 -10.37 5.45
C ILE A 28 -14.04 -11.11 4.59
N HIS A 29 -14.40 -11.36 3.33
CA HIS A 29 -13.48 -11.90 2.33
C HIS A 29 -12.56 -10.77 1.84
N HIS A 30 -11.37 -10.67 2.42
CA HIS A 30 -10.24 -10.09 1.71
C HIS A 30 -9.96 -10.99 0.49
N HIS A 31 -10.38 -10.57 -0.70
CA HIS A 31 -9.97 -11.20 -1.95
C HIS A 31 -8.47 -10.93 -2.15
N SER A 32 -7.62 -11.80 -1.61
CA SER A 32 -6.25 -11.92 -2.10
C SER A 32 -6.32 -12.69 -3.41
N ASN A 33 -6.00 -12.00 -4.51
CA ASN A 33 -5.78 -12.62 -5.81
C ASN A 33 -4.48 -13.43 -5.74
N ASP A 34 -4.55 -14.60 -5.11
CA ASP A 34 -3.40 -15.47 -4.89
C ASP A 34 -3.24 -16.36 -6.12
N ASN A 35 -2.53 -15.84 -7.13
CA ASN A 35 -2.02 -16.67 -8.22
C ASN A 35 -1.07 -17.73 -7.61
N PRO A 36 -1.42 -19.02 -7.60
CA PRO A 36 -0.72 -20.04 -6.79
C PRO A 36 0.76 -20.23 -7.14
N GLY A 37 1.21 -19.74 -8.31
CA GLY A 37 2.59 -19.86 -8.79
C GLY A 37 3.59 -18.84 -8.20
N HIS A 38 3.16 -17.72 -7.61
CA HIS A 38 4.07 -16.61 -7.26
C HIS A 38 4.41 -16.50 -5.76
N GLY A 39 4.02 -17.48 -4.93
CA GLY A 39 4.18 -17.44 -3.46
C GLY A 39 3.46 -16.26 -2.82
N LYS A 40 3.80 -15.87 -1.59
CA LYS A 40 3.09 -14.80 -0.85
C LYS A 40 3.95 -13.53 -0.76
N ILE A 41 3.40 -12.39 -1.18
CA ILE A 41 3.96 -11.08 -0.82
C ILE A 41 3.34 -10.65 0.52
N ILE A 42 4.19 -10.28 1.48
CA ILE A 42 3.76 -9.79 2.79
C ILE A 42 4.25 -8.37 2.97
N ILE A 43 3.34 -7.47 3.35
CA ILE A 43 3.68 -6.09 3.71
C ILE A 43 3.62 -5.97 5.23
N LYS A 44 4.74 -5.54 5.83
CA LYS A 44 4.88 -5.38 7.27
C LYS A 44 5.01 -3.91 7.64
N ASP A 45 4.32 -3.59 8.73
CA ASP A 45 4.34 -2.30 9.43
C ASP A 45 4.29 -1.06 8.51
N PRO A 46 3.22 -0.88 7.71
CA PRO A 46 3.04 0.33 6.91
C PRO A 46 2.73 1.53 7.80
N TRP A 47 3.57 2.56 7.74
CA TRP A 47 3.39 3.78 8.50
C TRP A 47 3.91 5.03 7.78
N ALA A 48 3.41 6.20 8.16
CA ALA A 48 3.83 7.49 7.61
C ALA A 48 4.18 8.48 8.74
N ARG A 49 5.05 9.44 8.45
CA ARG A 49 5.32 10.54 9.38
C ARG A 49 4.19 11.56 9.35
N ALA A 50 3.80 12.06 10.51
CA ALA A 50 3.00 13.28 10.61
C ALA A 50 3.71 14.41 9.85
N SER A 51 2.95 15.18 9.06
CA SER A 51 3.53 16.16 8.15
C SER A 51 3.29 17.58 8.65
N ILE A 52 4.34 18.39 8.60
CA ILE A 52 4.26 19.84 8.85
C ILE A 52 4.10 20.63 7.55
N THR A 53 4.53 20.06 6.42
CA THR A 53 4.46 20.63 5.07
C THR A 53 3.40 19.91 4.22
N LYS A 54 3.27 20.34 2.95
CA LYS A 54 2.47 19.66 1.93
C LYS A 54 3.16 18.42 1.34
N ASN A 55 4.29 17.99 1.87
CA ASN A 55 4.93 16.74 1.49
C ASN A 55 4.93 15.77 2.68
N GLY A 56 4.80 14.48 2.38
CA GLY A 56 4.80 13.40 3.37
C GLY A 56 5.74 12.29 2.96
N VAL A 57 6.03 11.40 3.90
CA VAL A 57 6.85 10.21 3.65
C VAL A 57 6.28 9.02 4.40
N SER A 58 6.30 7.86 3.74
CA SER A 58 5.89 6.58 4.33
C SER A 58 6.92 5.48 4.14
N TYR A 59 6.83 4.49 5.02
CA TYR A 59 7.77 3.42 5.26
C TYR A 59 7.01 2.11 5.49
N LEU A 60 7.64 1.00 5.13
CA LEU A 60 7.11 -0.35 5.27
C LEU A 60 8.23 -1.35 4.95
N THR A 61 8.01 -2.62 5.25
CA THR A 61 8.86 -3.71 4.79
C THR A 61 8.06 -4.63 3.88
N ILE A 62 8.64 -4.98 2.73
CA ILE A 62 8.07 -5.93 1.78
C ILE A 62 8.86 -7.23 1.87
N MET A 63 8.15 -8.35 2.01
CA MET A 63 8.74 -9.69 1.99
C MET A 63 8.17 -10.46 0.80
N ASN A 64 9.05 -11.02 -0.02
CA ASN A 64 8.69 -11.91 -1.11
C ASN A 64 8.96 -13.36 -0.67
N HIS A 65 7.92 -14.12 -0.31
CA HIS A 65 8.05 -15.54 0.02
C HIS A 65 7.89 -16.45 -1.21
N GLY A 66 7.80 -15.87 -2.41
CA GLY A 66 7.74 -16.61 -3.66
C GLY A 66 9.10 -17.07 -4.15
N LYS A 67 9.03 -18.02 -5.10
CA LYS A 67 10.19 -18.59 -5.80
C LYS A 67 10.65 -17.74 -6.98
N HIS A 68 9.90 -16.69 -7.32
CA HIS A 68 10.17 -15.83 -8.48
C HIS A 68 10.49 -14.40 -8.05
N PRO A 69 11.37 -13.70 -8.79
CA PRO A 69 11.64 -12.29 -8.54
C PRO A 69 10.41 -11.46 -8.87
N GLU A 70 10.21 -10.42 -8.07
CA GLU A 70 9.14 -9.43 -8.21
C GLU A 70 9.76 -8.02 -8.18
N LYS A 71 8.99 -7.00 -8.57
CA LYS A 71 9.38 -5.60 -8.39
C LYS A 71 8.20 -4.78 -7.90
N LEU A 72 8.46 -3.85 -6.98
CA LEU A 72 7.54 -2.75 -6.71
C LEU A 72 7.81 -1.66 -7.75
N ILE A 73 6.85 -1.42 -8.65
CA ILE A 73 7.01 -0.49 -9.79
C ILE A 73 6.30 0.84 -9.57
N GLY A 74 5.54 0.97 -8.48
CA GLY A 74 4.83 2.21 -8.19
C GLY A 74 3.97 2.12 -6.95
N VAL A 75 3.41 3.27 -6.58
CA VAL A 75 2.56 3.42 -5.39
C VAL A 75 1.50 4.47 -5.67
N MET A 76 0.28 4.28 -5.16
CA MET A 76 -0.83 5.22 -5.27
C MET A 76 -1.58 5.36 -3.95
N ALA A 77 -2.10 6.54 -3.67
CA ALA A 77 -3.01 6.80 -2.55
C ALA A 77 -3.79 8.10 -2.78
N PRO A 78 -5.02 8.22 -2.26
CA PRO A 78 -5.86 9.40 -2.46
C PRO A 78 -5.42 10.64 -1.66
N VAL A 79 -4.40 10.50 -0.81
CA VAL A 79 -3.95 11.51 0.14
C VAL A 79 -3.01 12.56 -0.47
N ALA A 80 -2.42 12.28 -1.63
CA ALA A 80 -1.45 13.15 -2.29
C ALA A 80 -1.68 13.25 -3.80
N LYS A 81 -1.25 14.35 -4.40
CA LYS A 81 -1.29 14.55 -5.86
C LYS A 81 -0.36 13.60 -6.61
N ARG A 82 0.79 13.28 -6.02
CA ARG A 82 1.79 12.38 -6.61
C ARG A 82 2.49 11.56 -5.54
N ILE A 83 2.78 10.31 -5.85
CA ILE A 83 3.49 9.40 -4.96
C ILE A 83 4.62 8.75 -5.75
N GLU A 84 5.81 8.76 -5.18
CA GLU A 84 7.04 8.36 -5.86
C GLU A 84 7.85 7.42 -4.97
N LEU A 85 8.58 6.48 -5.59
CA LEU A 85 9.59 5.68 -4.93
C LEU A 85 10.90 6.45 -4.94
N HIS A 86 11.54 6.56 -3.77
CA HIS A 86 12.80 7.28 -3.62
C HIS A 86 13.84 6.39 -2.92
N THR A 87 15.10 6.67 -3.18
CA THR A 87 16.26 6.11 -2.47
C THR A 87 17.13 7.23 -1.90
N HIS A 88 18.06 6.87 -1.03
CA HIS A 88 19.20 7.72 -0.71
C HIS A 88 20.42 7.17 -1.46
N LYS A 89 21.13 8.04 -2.16
CA LYS A 89 22.41 7.71 -2.79
C LYS A 89 23.48 8.64 -2.22
N ASN A 90 24.64 8.06 -1.90
CA ASN A 90 25.83 8.84 -1.60
C ASN A 90 26.42 9.29 -2.94
N ASP A 91 26.31 10.58 -3.24
CA ASP A 91 27.00 11.22 -4.35
C ASP A 91 28.05 12.16 -3.73
N ASP A 92 29.32 11.72 -3.76
CA ASP A 92 30.50 12.46 -3.27
C ASP A 92 30.45 12.89 -1.79
N GLY A 93 30.04 11.97 -0.90
CA GLY A 93 29.92 12.22 0.53
C GLY A 93 28.62 12.90 0.94
N ILE A 94 27.79 13.30 -0.03
CA ILE A 94 26.49 13.95 0.21
C ILE A 94 25.37 12.93 -0.02
N MET A 95 24.63 12.64 1.03
CA MET A 95 23.41 11.82 0.93
C MET A 95 22.30 12.61 0.24
N ARG A 96 21.93 12.20 -0.97
CA ARG A 96 20.84 12.81 -1.74
C ARG A 96 19.66 11.85 -1.89
N MET A 97 18.46 12.38 -1.70
CA MET A 97 17.22 11.69 -2.05
C MET A 97 17.02 11.73 -3.55
N ARG A 98 16.75 10.58 -4.16
CA ARG A 98 16.55 10.46 -5.61
C ARG A 98 15.36 9.56 -5.90
N GLN A 99 14.49 10.01 -6.80
CA GLN A 99 13.41 9.18 -7.33
C GLN A 99 13.99 7.98 -8.10
N ILE A 100 13.37 6.82 -7.91
CA ILE A 100 13.65 5.57 -8.61
C ILE A 100 12.37 5.06 -9.29
N LYS A 101 12.52 4.26 -10.34
CA LYS A 101 11.40 3.71 -11.10
C LYS A 101 10.79 2.48 -10.44
N ASP A 102 11.63 1.67 -9.81
CA ASP A 102 11.22 0.42 -9.20
C ASP A 102 12.14 0.05 -8.04
N ILE A 103 11.68 -0.91 -7.23
CA ILE A 103 12.45 -1.57 -6.18
C ILE A 103 12.42 -3.09 -6.44
N PRO A 104 13.57 -3.73 -6.70
CA PRO A 104 13.63 -5.16 -6.93
C PRO A 104 13.39 -5.96 -5.64
N LEU A 105 12.66 -7.08 -5.76
CA LEU A 105 12.34 -7.99 -4.67
C LEU A 105 12.77 -9.42 -5.05
N PRO A 106 13.96 -9.86 -4.60
CA PRO A 106 14.45 -11.20 -4.86
C PRO A 106 13.50 -12.30 -4.34
N PRO A 107 13.50 -13.50 -4.95
CA PRO A 107 12.84 -14.67 -4.37
C PRO A 107 13.29 -14.89 -2.92
N HIS A 108 12.36 -15.23 -2.04
CA HIS A 108 12.62 -15.42 -0.61
C HIS A 108 13.30 -14.22 0.09
N GLY A 109 13.30 -13.05 -0.55
CA GLY A 109 13.97 -11.84 -0.10
C GLY A 109 13.05 -10.86 0.63
N SER A 110 13.64 -9.79 1.15
CA SER A 110 12.91 -8.67 1.73
C SER A 110 13.57 -7.34 1.42
N VAL A 111 12.78 -6.28 1.33
CA VAL A 111 13.26 -4.91 1.22
C VAL A 111 12.57 -4.04 2.25
N SER A 112 13.37 -3.26 2.98
CA SER A 112 12.88 -2.31 3.98
C SER A 112 12.93 -0.90 3.42
N LEU A 113 11.76 -0.26 3.35
CA LEU A 113 11.63 1.16 3.09
C LEU A 113 11.65 1.87 4.44
N LYS A 114 12.76 2.55 4.75
CA LYS A 114 13.07 3.09 6.07
C LYS A 114 13.88 4.40 6.00
N PRO A 115 14.00 5.08 7.14
CA PRO A 115 15.11 5.88 7.65
C PRO A 115 16.35 5.94 6.78
N GLY A 116 16.55 6.97 5.94
CA GLY A 116 17.81 7.11 5.21
C GLY A 116 18.06 6.05 4.12
N GLY A 117 17.06 5.25 3.76
CA GLY A 117 17.11 4.28 2.67
C GLY A 117 15.99 4.51 1.65
N HIS A 118 15.45 3.42 1.11
CA HIS A 118 14.27 3.50 0.26
C HIS A 118 13.08 4.06 1.03
N HIS A 119 12.23 4.84 0.37
CA HIS A 119 11.03 5.40 0.99
C HIS A 119 10.00 5.80 -0.06
N ILE A 120 8.77 5.99 0.39
CA ILE A 120 7.66 6.42 -0.46
C ILE A 120 7.44 7.90 -0.18
N MET A 121 7.74 8.74 -1.16
CA MET A 121 7.57 10.18 -1.08
C MET A 121 6.18 10.57 -1.59
N MET A 122 5.45 11.34 -0.79
CA MET A 122 4.12 11.86 -1.13
C MET A 122 4.23 13.36 -1.36
N ILE A 123 3.97 13.81 -2.59
CA ILE A 123 4.12 15.19 -3.01
C ILE A 123 2.74 15.82 -3.21
N GLY A 124 2.54 17.00 -2.60
CA GLY A 124 1.29 17.72 -2.70
C GLY A 124 0.15 17.00 -1.97
N LEU A 125 0.33 16.76 -0.68
CA LEU A 125 -0.70 16.27 0.23
C LEU A 125 -1.96 17.16 0.15
N ASN A 126 -3.12 16.51 0.05
CA ASN A 126 -4.43 17.20 0.03
C ASN A 126 -4.73 17.86 1.38
N ARG A 127 -4.25 17.26 2.47
CA ARG A 127 -4.22 17.82 3.83
C ARG A 127 -2.97 17.35 4.55
N LYS A 128 -2.50 18.11 5.55
CA LYS A 128 -1.40 17.65 6.42
C LYS A 128 -1.79 16.34 7.10
N LEU A 129 -0.82 15.42 7.19
CA LEU A 129 -0.96 14.15 7.91
C LEU A 129 -0.85 14.40 9.40
N LYS A 130 -1.90 14.09 10.16
CA LYS A 130 -1.94 14.24 11.62
C LYS A 130 -1.66 12.91 12.31
N LEU A 131 -1.07 12.95 13.50
CA LEU A 131 -0.85 11.75 14.31
C LEU A 131 -2.17 10.97 14.48
N GLY A 132 -2.12 9.66 14.30
CA GLY A 132 -3.29 8.79 14.42
C GLY A 132 -4.16 8.69 13.15
N ASP A 133 -3.94 9.56 12.15
CA ASP A 133 -4.58 9.41 10.85
C ASP A 133 -4.25 8.03 10.24
N LYS A 134 -5.17 7.55 9.40
CA LYS A 134 -4.99 6.36 8.59
C LYS A 134 -5.41 6.65 7.16
N PHE A 135 -4.73 6.04 6.20
CA PHE A 135 -5.10 6.13 4.78
C PHE A 135 -4.71 4.85 4.04
N PRO A 136 -5.42 4.50 2.95
CA PRO A 136 -5.05 3.39 2.10
C PRO A 136 -3.85 3.76 1.22
N LEU A 137 -2.92 2.83 1.06
CA LEU A 137 -1.78 2.92 0.16
C LEU A 137 -1.75 1.67 -0.71
N THR A 138 -1.81 1.86 -2.03
CA THR A 138 -1.78 0.76 -3.02
C THR A 138 -0.38 0.62 -3.57
N LEU A 139 0.21 -0.54 -3.38
CA LEU A 139 1.51 -0.96 -3.91
C LEU A 139 1.28 -1.67 -5.25
N LEU A 140 1.96 -1.20 -6.30
CA LEU A 140 1.85 -1.75 -7.64
C LEU A 140 3.03 -2.67 -7.90
N PHE A 141 2.78 -3.98 -8.00
CA PHE A 141 3.81 -4.96 -8.33
C PHE A 141 3.78 -5.30 -9.83
N GLU A 142 4.95 -5.56 -10.40
CA GLU A 142 5.11 -5.84 -11.84
C GLU A 142 4.29 -7.06 -12.28
N LYS A 143 4.28 -8.14 -11.48
CA LYS A 143 3.64 -9.41 -11.85
C LYS A 143 2.49 -9.81 -10.93
N ARG A 144 2.61 -9.54 -9.62
CA ARG A 144 1.59 -9.87 -8.62
C ARG A 144 0.33 -8.99 -8.71
N GLY A 145 0.40 -7.86 -9.40
CA GLY A 145 -0.66 -6.86 -9.40
C GLY A 145 -0.66 -6.01 -8.13
N ASN A 146 -1.83 -5.49 -7.74
CA ASN A 146 -1.90 -4.43 -6.74
C ASN A 146 -2.22 -4.97 -5.35
N ILE A 147 -1.50 -4.48 -4.32
CA ILE A 147 -1.79 -4.79 -2.92
C ILE A 147 -2.06 -3.49 -2.18
N THR A 148 -3.24 -3.38 -1.58
CA THR A 148 -3.61 -2.21 -0.76
C THR A 148 -3.37 -2.50 0.72
N VAL A 149 -2.71 -1.57 1.40
CA VAL A 149 -2.45 -1.62 2.84
C VAL A 149 -2.94 -0.36 3.53
N THR A 150 -3.28 -0.46 4.81
CA THR A 150 -3.61 0.70 5.63
C THR A 150 -2.35 1.25 6.27
N VAL A 151 -2.00 2.49 5.96
CA VAL A 151 -0.86 3.20 6.55
C VAL A 151 -1.32 3.97 7.78
N LYS A 152 -0.61 3.82 8.91
CA LYS A 152 -0.87 4.59 10.14
C LYS A 152 0.10 5.76 10.26
N VAL A 153 -0.39 6.96 10.58
CA VAL A 153 0.47 8.13 10.78
C VAL A 153 1.02 8.15 12.21
N ARG A 154 2.36 8.22 12.32
CA ARG A 154 3.15 8.23 13.58
C ARG A 154 3.98 9.51 13.69
N HIS A 155 4.58 9.77 14.84
CA HIS A 155 5.46 10.93 15.05
C HIS A 155 6.64 10.94 14.08
N ALA A 156 7.09 12.14 13.69
CA ALA A 156 8.24 12.33 12.80
C ALA A 156 9.55 11.72 13.36
N GLY A 157 9.67 11.57 14.69
CA GLY A 157 10.79 10.91 15.37
C GLY A 157 10.64 9.40 15.57
N ALA A 158 9.58 8.76 15.04
CA ALA A 158 9.37 7.33 15.21
C ALA A 158 10.23 6.50 14.24
N LEU A 159 11.56 6.56 14.34
CA LEU A 159 12.45 5.42 14.05
C LEU A 159 13.65 5.47 14.97
N GLY A 160 13.94 4.32 15.57
CA GLY A 160 15.26 3.93 16.07
C GLY A 160 15.73 4.78 17.24
N GLN A 161 15.93 4.16 18.39
CA GLN A 161 16.85 4.68 19.39
C GLN A 161 18.14 5.09 18.66
N ALA A 162 18.40 6.39 18.57
CA ALA A 162 19.75 6.86 18.35
C ALA A 162 20.56 6.39 19.57
N PRO A 163 21.80 5.91 19.40
CA PRO A 163 22.67 5.70 20.55
C PRO A 163 22.77 7.04 21.27
N ASN A 164 22.55 7.03 22.58
CA ASN A 164 22.88 8.14 23.46
C ASN A 164 24.31 8.61 23.13
N HIS A 165 24.43 9.80 22.55
CA HIS A 165 25.67 10.55 22.66
C HIS A 165 25.70 11.09 24.09
N ASP A 166 26.32 10.31 24.97
CA ASP A 166 26.81 10.77 26.26
C ASP A 166 27.81 11.91 26.03
N ASN A 167 27.36 13.15 26.17
CA ASN A 167 28.26 14.30 26.29
C ASN A 167 28.85 14.29 27.70
N GLY A 168 29.85 13.44 27.89
CA GLY A 168 30.75 13.42 29.03
C GLY A 168 31.53 14.73 29.16
N LYS A 169 30.93 15.67 29.88
CA LYS A 169 31.54 16.68 30.77
C LYS A 169 33.07 16.87 30.64
N HIS A 170 33.50 17.85 29.84
CA HIS A 170 34.82 18.45 30.03
C HIS A 170 34.76 19.43 31.23
N LYS A 171 35.16 18.95 32.40
CA LYS A 171 35.48 19.80 33.56
C LYS A 171 36.78 20.55 33.26
N MET A 172 36.70 21.85 33.00
CA MET A 172 37.87 22.72 33.16
C MET A 172 38.11 22.90 34.66
N LYS A 173 39.27 22.45 35.13
CA LYS A 173 39.81 22.81 36.44
C LYS A 173 40.65 24.07 36.25
N HIS A 174 40.34 25.10 37.04
CA HIS A 174 41.31 26.11 37.44
C HIS A 174 42.15 25.56 38.58
#